data_AF-A0A3Q0F1W9-F1
#
_entry.id   AF-A0A3Q0F1W9-F1
#
_cell.length_a   1.000
_cell.length_b   1.000
_cell.length_c   1.000
_cell.angle_alpha   90.00
_cell.angle_beta   90.00
_cell.angle_gamma   90.00
#
_symmetry.space_group_name_H-M   'P 1'
#
loop_
_entity.id
_entity.type
_entity.pdbx_description
1 polymer ?
#
loop_
_entity_poly.entity_id
_entity_poly.type
_entity_poly.pdbx_seq_one_letter_code
_entity_poly.pdbx_strand_id
1 'polypeptide(L)'
;MDNTKPLIELEPDDDGRIRRTGNVLTASTHIITVVVGAGVLALAWAMAQLGWIAGIGSIVTFSAISIFTYSLVADCYRYPDPVTGQRNYTYMQAVKAYLGGRMYVLCGLVQYTKLAGITVGYTITSSTSLVAIRKAICFHNTGKAASCKFSNNPFMIGFGILQIFLSQIPNFNELTWLSTAAAITSFGYVFIGSGLCLSVVLSGKGAATSITGTKLPVEDKLLKVFTAMGNIGLACTYATVIYDIMDTLKSHPAENKQMKRANVLGVTAMTILFLLCSGLGYAAFGDNTPGNILTGFTDPFWLVALGNGCIVMHMIGAYQVMGQPFFRIVEMGANMVWPDSDFINKEYSFMMEHKGITFKGSRGTSPLASSSPTSMTSGGWSGATPSSTTVAEGGSLSAGCSCCSPACAPLSFPSPSTSPTAS
;
A
#
# COMPACT_ATOMS: atom_id res chain seq x y z
N MET A 1 -24.60 -2.46 45.68
CA MET A 1 -24.93 -3.15 44.42
C MET A 1 -23.75 -2.93 43.50
N ASP A 2 -23.03 -4.01 43.28
CA ASP A 2 -21.71 -4.10 42.68
C ASP A 2 -21.81 -3.90 41.15
N ASN A 3 -21.03 -2.97 40.62
CA ASN A 3 -21.07 -2.57 39.20
C ASN A 3 -19.77 -2.99 38.48
N THR A 4 -19.27 -4.17 38.83
CA THR A 4 -18.08 -4.75 38.20
C THR A 4 -18.50 -5.52 36.95
N LYS A 5 -18.56 -4.82 35.81
CA LYS A 5 -18.51 -5.47 34.49
C LYS A 5 -17.22 -6.30 34.45
N PRO A 6 -17.24 -7.60 34.13
CA PRO A 6 -16.01 -8.36 34.04
C PRO A 6 -15.20 -7.77 32.88
N LEU A 7 -14.04 -7.17 33.21
CA LEU A 7 -12.93 -7.09 32.27
C LEU A 7 -12.70 -8.52 31.83
N ILE A 8 -13.12 -8.86 30.60
CA ILE A 8 -12.70 -10.10 29.96
C ILE A 8 -11.18 -10.02 29.97
N GLU A 9 -10.55 -10.79 30.85
CA GLU A 9 -9.13 -11.06 30.84
C GLU A 9 -8.90 -11.78 29.50
N LEU A 10 -8.63 -11.00 28.46
CA LEU A 10 -8.37 -11.52 27.13
C LEU A 10 -7.13 -12.37 27.26
N GLU A 11 -7.29 -13.69 27.20
CA GLU A 11 -6.17 -14.63 27.13
C GLU A 11 -5.12 -14.07 26.16
N PRO A 12 -3.87 -13.85 26.61
CA PRO A 12 -2.81 -13.41 25.74
C PRO A 12 -2.64 -14.37 24.55
N ASP A 13 -2.27 -13.84 23.40
CA ASP A 13 -1.88 -14.64 22.24
C ASP A 13 -0.56 -15.38 22.50
N ASP A 14 -0.09 -16.22 21.58
CA ASP A 14 1.14 -17.03 21.78
C ASP A 14 2.43 -16.22 21.98
N ASP A 15 2.43 -14.91 21.70
CA ASP A 15 3.53 -13.98 21.99
C ASP A 15 3.29 -13.07 23.22
N GLY A 16 2.23 -13.34 24.00
CA GLY A 16 1.86 -12.56 25.18
C GLY A 16 1.15 -11.24 24.89
N ARG A 17 0.84 -10.91 23.63
CA ARG A 17 0.09 -9.71 23.24
C ARG A 17 -1.42 -9.94 23.25
N ILE A 18 -2.20 -8.89 23.00
CA ILE A 18 -3.66 -8.95 22.86
C ILE A 18 -4.03 -9.98 21.78
N ARG A 19 -5.00 -10.84 22.10
CA ARG A 19 -5.48 -11.90 21.22
C ARG A 19 -5.95 -11.39 19.86
N ARG A 20 -5.37 -11.93 18.80
CA ARG A 20 -5.75 -11.68 17.41
C ARG A 20 -6.93 -12.58 17.00
N THR A 21 -7.90 -12.01 16.26
CA THR A 21 -9.16 -12.69 15.90
C THR A 21 -9.39 -12.83 14.40
N GLY A 22 -8.52 -12.24 13.56
CA GLY A 22 -8.62 -12.28 12.12
C GLY A 22 -8.45 -13.68 11.54
N ASN A 23 -8.95 -13.88 10.33
CA ASN A 23 -8.93 -15.14 9.61
C ASN A 23 -8.77 -14.90 8.10
N VAL A 24 -8.80 -15.98 7.31
CA VAL A 24 -8.64 -15.92 5.84
C VAL A 24 -9.62 -14.94 5.18
N LEU A 25 -10.87 -14.89 5.63
CA LEU A 25 -11.88 -13.99 5.04
C LEU A 25 -11.57 -12.54 5.38
N THR A 26 -11.28 -12.22 6.64
CA THR A 26 -10.96 -10.84 7.03
C THR A 26 -9.69 -10.37 6.34
N ALA A 27 -8.65 -11.21 6.26
CA ALA A 27 -7.43 -10.90 5.53
C ALA A 27 -7.70 -10.70 4.02
N SER A 28 -8.53 -11.55 3.40
CA SER A 28 -8.93 -11.37 2.00
C SER A 28 -9.64 -10.03 1.79
N THR A 29 -10.55 -9.66 2.69
CA THR A 29 -11.23 -8.35 2.65
C THR A 29 -10.25 -7.20 2.79
N HIS A 30 -9.26 -7.29 3.68
CA HIS A 30 -8.21 -6.27 3.81
C HIS A 30 -7.38 -6.16 2.53
N ILE A 31 -6.98 -7.27 1.92
CA ILE A 31 -6.25 -7.27 0.63
C ILE A 31 -7.08 -6.57 -0.44
N ILE A 32 -8.37 -6.92 -0.59
CA ILE A 32 -9.23 -6.29 -1.59
C ILE A 32 -9.35 -4.79 -1.30
N THR A 33 -9.60 -4.41 -0.04
CA THR A 33 -9.82 -3.00 0.35
C THR A 33 -8.60 -2.13 0.07
N VAL A 34 -7.40 -2.61 0.41
CA VAL A 34 -6.15 -1.87 0.21
C VAL A 34 -5.89 -1.62 -1.27
N VAL A 35 -6.20 -2.62 -2.08
CA VAL A 35 -5.75 -2.65 -3.47
C VAL A 35 -6.81 -2.11 -4.43
N VAL A 36 -8.09 -2.21 -4.08
CA VAL A 36 -9.16 -1.42 -4.69
C VAL A 36 -8.98 0.02 -4.23
N GLY A 37 -7.98 0.70 -4.82
CA GLY A 37 -7.49 2.02 -4.44
C GLY A 37 -7.25 2.93 -5.63
N ALA A 38 -6.43 3.97 -5.44
CA ALA A 38 -6.11 4.94 -6.49
C ALA A 38 -5.58 4.27 -7.77
N GLY A 39 -4.85 3.15 -7.64
CA GLY A 39 -4.29 2.39 -8.76
C GLY A 39 -5.36 1.92 -9.76
N VAL A 40 -6.57 1.59 -9.32
CA VAL A 40 -7.66 1.11 -10.19
C VAL A 40 -8.08 2.15 -11.22
N LEU A 41 -8.03 3.42 -10.85
CA LEU A 41 -8.51 4.53 -11.69
C LEU A 41 -7.72 4.65 -13.00
N ALA A 42 -6.44 4.27 -12.98
CA ALA A 42 -5.53 4.33 -14.11
C ALA A 42 -5.49 3.04 -14.94
N LEU A 43 -6.15 1.95 -14.50
CA LEU A 43 -6.10 0.67 -15.21
C LEU A 43 -6.80 0.70 -16.57
N ALA A 44 -7.89 1.44 -16.70
CA ALA A 44 -8.53 1.64 -17.99
C ALA A 44 -7.60 2.35 -18.98
N TRP A 45 -6.91 3.41 -18.52
CA TRP A 45 -5.90 4.09 -19.33
C TRP A 45 -4.73 3.16 -19.70
N ALA A 46 -4.25 2.36 -18.75
CA ALA A 46 -3.18 1.39 -18.99
C ALA A 46 -3.60 0.35 -20.04
N MET A 47 -4.83 -0.16 -19.95
CA MET A 47 -5.40 -1.07 -20.94
C MET A 47 -5.52 -0.40 -22.32
N ALA A 48 -5.86 0.89 -22.39
CA ALA A 48 -5.87 1.62 -23.66
C ALA A 48 -4.48 1.73 -24.30
N GLN A 49 -3.44 1.96 -23.49
CA GLN A 49 -2.07 2.04 -24.00
C GLN A 49 -1.55 0.69 -24.48
N LEU A 50 -1.91 -0.41 -23.82
CA LEU A 50 -1.43 -1.75 -24.12
C LEU A 50 -2.29 -2.50 -25.16
N GLY A 51 -3.59 -2.19 -25.23
CA GLY A 51 -4.58 -2.95 -25.98
C GLY A 51 -5.10 -4.17 -25.23
N TRP A 52 -6.07 -4.86 -25.82
CA TRP A 52 -6.76 -5.99 -25.17
C TRP A 52 -5.83 -7.12 -24.75
N ILE A 53 -4.97 -7.62 -25.64
CA ILE A 53 -4.14 -8.80 -25.36
C ILE A 53 -3.06 -8.46 -24.31
N ALA A 54 -2.23 -7.45 -24.59
CA ALA A 54 -1.13 -7.09 -23.70
C ALA A 54 -1.65 -6.49 -22.38
N GLY A 55 -2.78 -5.78 -22.38
CA GLY A 55 -3.41 -5.24 -21.18
C GLY A 55 -3.93 -6.33 -20.25
N ILE A 56 -4.75 -7.25 -20.76
CA ILE A 56 -5.26 -8.39 -19.98
C ILE A 56 -4.09 -9.28 -19.51
N GLY A 57 -3.17 -9.61 -20.42
CA GLY A 57 -1.98 -10.40 -20.10
C GLY A 57 -1.16 -9.79 -18.98
N SER A 58 -0.89 -8.48 -19.05
CA SER A 58 -0.14 -7.77 -18.01
C SER A 58 -0.84 -7.81 -16.66
N ILE A 59 -2.16 -7.53 -16.60
CA ILE A 59 -2.93 -7.58 -15.34
C ILE A 59 -2.87 -8.98 -14.73
N VAL A 60 -3.06 -10.03 -15.51
CA VAL A 60 -2.99 -11.42 -15.04
C VAL A 60 -1.58 -11.78 -14.57
N THR A 61 -0.54 -11.41 -15.32
CA THR A 61 0.86 -11.67 -14.97
C THR A 61 1.25 -10.97 -13.67
N PHE A 62 0.97 -9.67 -13.52
CA PHE A 62 1.28 -8.94 -12.28
C PHE A 62 0.50 -9.46 -11.07
N SER A 63 -0.72 -9.94 -11.28
CA SER A 63 -1.52 -10.59 -10.23
C SER A 63 -0.92 -11.93 -9.80
N ALA A 64 -0.46 -12.75 -10.76
CA ALA A 64 0.24 -14.00 -10.46
C ALA A 64 1.57 -13.76 -9.72
N ILE A 65 2.36 -12.77 -10.17
CA ILE A 65 3.59 -12.33 -9.47
C ILE A 65 3.26 -11.89 -8.04
N SER A 66 2.15 -11.17 -7.85
CA SER A 66 1.71 -10.71 -6.52
C SER A 66 1.37 -11.89 -5.61
N ILE A 67 0.58 -12.86 -6.08
CA ILE A 67 0.27 -14.07 -5.31
C ILE A 67 1.55 -14.79 -4.90
N PHE A 68 2.48 -14.98 -5.85
CA PHE A 68 3.74 -15.67 -5.59
C PHE A 68 4.60 -14.92 -4.57
N THR A 69 4.91 -13.65 -4.82
CA THR A 69 5.81 -12.84 -3.99
C THR A 69 5.25 -12.63 -2.58
N TYR A 70 3.95 -12.34 -2.43
CA TYR A 70 3.33 -12.19 -1.11
C TYR A 70 3.18 -13.49 -0.35
N SER A 71 3.13 -14.63 -1.05
CA SER A 71 3.18 -15.94 -0.40
C SER A 71 4.56 -16.24 0.20
N LEU A 72 5.64 -15.80 -0.47
CA LEU A 72 6.99 -15.87 0.08
C LEU A 72 7.16 -14.92 1.27
N VAL A 73 6.67 -13.69 1.15
CA VAL A 73 6.71 -12.70 2.26
C VAL A 73 5.94 -13.22 3.48
N ALA A 74 4.84 -13.92 3.28
CA ALA A 74 4.08 -14.53 4.38
C ALA A 74 4.88 -15.60 5.14
N ASP A 75 5.77 -16.34 4.47
CA ASP A 75 6.67 -17.28 5.17
C ASP A 75 7.74 -16.57 6.00
N CYS A 76 8.07 -15.32 5.66
CA CYS A 76 9.02 -14.49 6.41
C CYS A 76 8.41 -13.81 7.64
N TYR A 77 7.12 -14.02 7.91
CA TYR A 77 6.45 -13.40 9.06
C TYR A 77 7.05 -13.85 10.39
N ARG A 78 7.50 -15.11 10.48
CA ARG A 78 8.20 -15.65 11.66
C ARG A 78 9.61 -16.09 11.32
N TYR A 79 10.55 -15.87 12.24
CA TYR A 79 11.97 -16.25 12.12
C TYR A 79 12.47 -16.86 13.44
N PRO A 80 13.34 -17.89 13.44
CA PRO A 80 13.98 -18.56 12.30
C PRO A 80 13.10 -19.59 11.59
N ASP A 81 12.05 -20.09 12.24
CA ASP A 81 11.09 -21.03 11.67
C ASP A 81 9.79 -20.32 11.26
N PRO A 82 9.20 -20.62 10.09
CA PRO A 82 8.03 -19.92 9.55
C PRO A 82 6.72 -20.15 10.35
N VAL A 83 6.70 -21.07 11.32
CA VAL A 83 5.50 -21.38 12.13
C VAL A 83 5.76 -21.13 13.61
N THR A 84 6.92 -21.54 14.12
CA THR A 84 7.28 -21.52 15.54
C THR A 84 8.23 -20.38 15.89
N GLY A 85 8.77 -19.69 14.90
CA GLY A 85 9.66 -18.55 15.11
C GLY A 85 8.99 -17.34 15.75
N GLN A 86 9.83 -16.38 16.13
CA GLN A 86 9.42 -15.08 16.62
C GLN A 86 8.82 -14.24 15.50
N ARG A 87 7.77 -13.48 15.82
CA ARG A 87 7.05 -12.67 14.84
C ARG A 87 7.84 -11.42 14.48
N ASN A 88 7.81 -11.08 13.20
CA ASN A 88 8.16 -9.78 12.69
C ASN A 88 6.85 -9.00 12.48
N TYR A 89 6.65 -7.90 13.19
CA TYR A 89 5.42 -7.10 13.10
C TYR A 89 5.43 -6.13 11.92
N THR A 90 6.60 -5.90 11.33
CA THR A 90 6.75 -4.98 10.18
C THR A 90 7.66 -5.60 9.13
N TYR A 91 7.47 -5.17 7.88
CA TYR A 91 8.33 -5.58 6.76
C TYR A 91 9.81 -5.34 7.06
N MET A 92 10.14 -4.17 7.62
CA MET A 92 11.54 -3.84 7.93
C MET A 92 12.14 -4.66 9.07
N GLN A 93 11.33 -5.14 10.02
CA GLN A 93 11.80 -6.11 11.02
C GLN A 93 12.15 -7.45 10.37
N ALA A 94 11.31 -7.95 9.46
CA ALA A 94 11.61 -9.18 8.73
C ALA A 94 12.87 -9.05 7.86
N VAL A 95 13.03 -7.93 7.15
CA VAL A 95 14.26 -7.67 6.39
C VAL A 95 15.49 -7.66 7.31
N LYS A 96 15.39 -7.04 8.49
CA LYS A 96 16.49 -7.02 9.46
C LYS A 96 16.83 -8.43 9.97
N ALA A 97 15.82 -9.24 10.26
CA ALA A 97 15.98 -10.60 10.78
C ALA A 97 16.60 -11.55 9.75
N TYR A 98 16.17 -11.48 8.48
CA TYR A 98 16.61 -12.39 7.42
C TYR A 98 17.87 -11.94 6.68
N LEU A 99 17.99 -10.65 6.36
CA LEU A 99 19.06 -10.13 5.50
C LEU A 99 20.07 -9.28 6.25
N GLY A 100 19.60 -8.45 7.20
CA GLY A 100 20.45 -7.56 7.97
C GLY A 100 21.35 -6.62 7.13
N GLY A 101 22.36 -6.06 7.78
CA GLY A 101 23.46 -5.34 7.13
C GLY A 101 23.04 -4.29 6.09
N ARG A 102 23.67 -4.33 4.91
CA ARG A 102 23.43 -3.37 3.80
C ARG A 102 22.05 -3.52 3.18
N MET A 103 21.50 -4.74 3.16
CA MET A 103 20.19 -5.01 2.55
C MET A 103 19.05 -4.38 3.35
N TYR A 104 19.19 -4.34 4.69
CA TYR A 104 18.25 -3.61 5.55
C TYR A 104 18.13 -2.12 5.16
N VAL A 105 19.25 -1.46 4.88
CA VAL A 105 19.26 -0.04 4.47
C VAL A 105 18.66 0.13 3.08
N LEU A 106 19.04 -0.71 2.11
CA LEU A 106 18.54 -0.63 0.73
C LEU A 106 17.02 -0.88 0.65
N CYS A 107 16.52 -1.94 1.30
CA CYS A 107 15.09 -2.22 1.36
C CYS A 107 14.32 -1.10 2.08
N GLY A 108 14.90 -0.54 3.15
CA GLY A 108 14.34 0.62 3.85
C GLY A 108 14.18 1.81 2.92
N LEU A 109 15.24 2.18 2.18
CA LEU A 109 15.20 3.27 1.22
C LEU A 109 14.08 3.07 0.18
N VAL A 110 13.99 1.87 -0.41
CA VAL A 110 12.95 1.55 -1.41
C VAL A 110 11.54 1.62 -0.79
N GLN A 111 11.35 1.00 0.37
CA GLN A 111 10.06 0.94 1.07
C GLN A 111 9.55 2.32 1.46
N TYR A 112 10.39 3.15 2.07
CA TYR A 112 9.99 4.48 2.53
C TYR A 112 9.82 5.47 1.37
N THR A 113 10.62 5.36 0.32
CA THR A 113 10.41 6.12 -0.92
C THR A 113 9.07 5.75 -1.57
N LYS A 114 8.71 4.46 -1.59
CA LYS A 114 7.40 4.00 -2.08
C LYS A 114 6.25 4.60 -1.28
N LEU A 115 6.32 4.56 0.06
CA LEU A 115 5.29 5.14 0.94
C LEU A 115 5.13 6.65 0.68
N ALA A 116 6.24 7.40 0.61
CA ALA A 116 6.20 8.82 0.25
C ALA A 116 5.57 9.06 -1.13
N GLY A 117 5.98 8.29 -2.15
CA GLY A 117 5.40 8.38 -3.49
C GLY A 117 3.89 8.14 -3.53
N ILE A 118 3.38 7.18 -2.76
CA ILE A 118 1.94 6.91 -2.63
C ILE A 118 1.21 8.13 -2.06
N THR A 119 1.75 8.78 -1.02
CA THR A 119 1.13 9.98 -0.42
C THR A 119 1.05 11.16 -1.39
N VAL A 120 2.06 11.33 -2.25
CA VAL A 120 2.03 12.31 -3.37
C VAL A 120 0.93 11.94 -4.36
N GLY A 121 0.85 10.67 -4.76
CA GLY A 121 -0.19 10.16 -5.65
C GLY A 121 -1.61 10.41 -5.13
N TYR A 122 -1.86 10.19 -3.83
CA TYR A 122 -3.14 10.48 -3.20
C TYR A 122 -3.48 11.97 -3.22
N THR A 123 -2.49 12.84 -2.99
CA THR A 123 -2.68 14.30 -3.05
C THR A 123 -3.11 14.75 -4.45
N ILE A 124 -2.43 14.25 -5.50
CA ILE A 124 -2.78 14.55 -6.90
C ILE A 124 -4.16 14.00 -7.24
N THR A 125 -4.44 12.75 -6.85
CA THR A 125 -5.72 12.08 -7.12
C THR A 125 -6.90 12.82 -6.48
N SER A 126 -6.80 13.19 -5.20
CA SER A 126 -7.85 13.98 -4.53
C SER A 126 -8.08 15.33 -5.20
N SER A 127 -6.99 16.04 -5.56
CA SER A 127 -7.10 17.33 -6.23
C SER A 127 -7.81 17.21 -7.58
N THR A 128 -7.41 16.24 -8.40
CA THR A 128 -8.01 16.04 -9.73
C THR A 128 -9.48 15.65 -9.63
N SER A 129 -9.86 14.85 -8.62
CA SER A 129 -11.26 14.52 -8.35
C SER A 129 -12.08 15.71 -7.86
N LEU A 130 -11.54 16.58 -7.01
CA LEU A 130 -12.21 17.82 -6.61
C LEU A 130 -12.43 18.77 -7.79
N VAL A 131 -11.44 18.89 -8.67
CA VAL A 131 -11.58 19.64 -9.92
C VAL A 131 -12.64 19.01 -10.84
N ALA A 132 -12.71 17.68 -10.93
CA ALA A 132 -13.73 16.98 -11.70
C ALA A 132 -15.15 17.26 -11.17
N ILE A 133 -15.34 17.28 -9.84
CA ILE A 133 -16.62 17.68 -9.21
C ILE A 133 -17.00 19.11 -9.64
N ARG A 134 -16.06 20.06 -9.53
CA ARG A 134 -16.32 21.46 -9.91
C ARG A 134 -16.65 21.61 -11.39
N LYS A 135 -15.97 20.84 -12.26
CA LYS A 135 -16.29 20.81 -13.70
C LYS A 135 -17.69 20.27 -13.95
N ALA A 136 -18.07 19.16 -13.33
CA ALA A 136 -19.40 18.57 -13.48
C ALA A 136 -20.51 19.56 -13.04
N ILE A 137 -20.34 20.22 -11.89
CA ILE A 137 -21.29 21.24 -11.39
C ILE A 137 -21.34 22.46 -12.32
N CYS A 138 -20.18 22.94 -12.79
CA CYS A 138 -20.10 24.07 -13.72
C CYS A 138 -20.85 23.77 -15.02
N PHE A 139 -20.54 22.65 -15.68
CA PHE A 139 -21.23 22.27 -16.92
C PHE A 139 -22.73 22.04 -16.74
N HIS A 140 -23.16 21.57 -15.57
CA HIS A 140 -24.58 21.44 -15.25
C HIS A 140 -25.27 22.81 -15.17
N ASN A 141 -24.66 23.78 -14.47
CA ASN A 141 -25.26 25.08 -14.23
C ASN A 141 -25.19 26.02 -15.44
N THR A 142 -24.09 26.00 -16.17
CA THR A 142 -23.81 26.97 -17.25
C THR A 142 -23.90 26.38 -18.65
N GLY A 143 -24.18 25.07 -18.77
CA GLY A 143 -24.23 24.35 -20.03
C GLY A 143 -22.85 23.90 -20.55
N LYS A 144 -22.86 22.92 -21.47
CA LYS A 144 -21.65 22.25 -22.00
C LYS A 144 -20.72 23.15 -22.81
N ALA A 145 -21.19 24.30 -23.29
CA ALA A 145 -20.40 25.25 -24.07
C ALA A 145 -19.54 26.18 -23.19
N ALA A 146 -19.70 26.15 -21.87
CA ALA A 146 -18.98 27.04 -20.96
C ALA A 146 -17.49 26.64 -20.78
N SER A 147 -16.62 27.63 -20.60
CA SER A 147 -15.20 27.41 -20.30
C SER A 147 -14.99 27.09 -18.81
N CYS A 148 -15.20 25.83 -18.41
CA CYS A 148 -15.03 25.36 -17.03
C CYS A 148 -13.60 24.87 -16.76
N LYS A 149 -12.64 25.80 -16.62
CA LYS A 149 -11.23 25.50 -16.28
C LYS A 149 -10.94 25.86 -14.83
N PHE A 150 -10.37 24.92 -14.08
CA PHE A 150 -9.97 25.11 -12.67
C PHE A 150 -8.55 24.61 -12.46
N SER A 151 -7.79 25.29 -11.61
CA SER A 151 -6.45 24.86 -11.19
C SER A 151 -6.54 23.78 -10.12
N ASN A 152 -5.61 22.82 -10.16
CA ASN A 152 -5.44 21.79 -9.13
C ASN A 152 -4.76 22.35 -7.86
N ASN A 153 -3.91 23.36 -7.99
CA ASN A 153 -3.03 23.83 -6.90
C ASN A 153 -3.76 24.16 -5.58
N PRO A 154 -4.90 24.88 -5.58
CA PRO A 154 -5.62 25.17 -4.33
C PRO A 154 -6.12 23.91 -3.62
N PHE A 155 -6.52 22.88 -4.37
CA PHE A 155 -7.01 21.62 -3.79
C PHE A 155 -5.87 20.76 -3.27
N MET A 156 -4.72 20.74 -3.94
CA MET A 156 -3.51 20.07 -3.43
C MET A 156 -3.07 20.69 -2.09
N ILE A 157 -3.02 22.03 -2.01
CA ILE A 157 -2.68 22.75 -0.77
C ILE A 157 -3.71 22.45 0.33
N GLY A 158 -5.01 22.55 0.01
CA GLY A 158 -6.07 22.24 0.96
C GLY A 158 -6.03 20.81 1.49
N PHE A 159 -5.77 19.83 0.61
CA PHE A 159 -5.58 18.43 1.01
C PHE A 159 -4.36 18.28 1.92
N GLY A 160 -3.23 18.90 1.60
CA GLY A 160 -2.03 18.89 2.45
C GLY A 160 -2.29 19.47 3.85
N ILE A 161 -2.96 20.63 3.93
CA ILE A 161 -3.34 21.25 5.21
C ILE A 161 -4.22 20.30 6.03
N LEU A 162 -5.24 19.68 5.40
CA LEU A 162 -6.09 18.70 6.06
C LEU A 162 -5.27 17.51 6.60
N GLN A 163 -4.34 16.97 5.80
CA GLN A 163 -3.52 15.84 6.22
C GLN A 163 -2.57 16.19 7.37
N ILE A 164 -2.03 17.41 7.41
CA ILE A 164 -1.23 17.88 8.55
C ILE A 164 -2.04 17.75 9.84
N PHE A 165 -3.29 18.23 9.86
CA PHE A 165 -4.15 18.12 11.05
C PHE A 165 -4.53 16.69 11.39
N LEU A 166 -4.95 15.89 10.41
CA LEU A 166 -5.34 14.50 10.63
C LEU A 166 -4.17 13.64 11.14
N SER A 167 -2.94 13.92 10.68
CA SER A 167 -1.76 13.18 11.10
C SER A 167 -1.30 13.49 12.52
N GLN A 168 -1.83 14.54 13.17
CA GLN A 168 -1.56 14.81 14.59
C GLN A 168 -2.54 14.08 15.54
N ILE A 169 -3.51 13.32 15.03
CA ILE A 169 -4.47 12.59 15.87
C ILE A 169 -3.78 11.32 16.40
N PRO A 170 -3.56 11.20 17.73
CA PRO A 170 -2.68 10.17 18.28
C PRO A 170 -3.32 8.78 18.39
N ASN A 171 -4.65 8.64 18.23
CA ASN A 171 -5.37 7.39 18.50
C ASN A 171 -6.03 6.78 17.27
N PHE A 172 -5.65 5.54 16.95
CA PHE A 172 -6.24 4.74 15.87
C PHE A 172 -7.73 4.44 16.07
N ASN A 173 -8.20 4.36 17.32
CA ASN A 173 -9.63 4.15 17.62
C ASN A 173 -10.52 5.31 17.11
N GLU A 174 -9.98 6.53 17.05
CA GLU A 174 -10.66 7.70 16.46
C GLU A 174 -10.55 7.73 14.93
N LEU A 175 -9.72 6.87 14.32
CA LEU A 175 -9.53 6.77 12.87
C LEU A 175 -10.18 5.52 12.27
N THR A 176 -10.68 4.58 13.09
CA THR A 176 -11.37 3.37 12.62
C THR A 176 -12.55 3.72 11.72
N TRP A 177 -13.36 4.72 12.09
CA TRP A 177 -14.48 5.18 11.27
C TRP A 177 -14.00 5.72 9.91
N LEU A 178 -12.86 6.42 9.88
CA LEU A 178 -12.28 6.99 8.68
C LEU A 178 -11.77 5.87 7.75
N SER A 179 -11.13 4.85 8.30
CA SER A 179 -10.69 3.68 7.53
C SER A 179 -11.87 2.87 6.99
N THR A 180 -12.96 2.72 7.75
CA THR A 180 -14.18 2.06 7.28
C THR A 180 -14.86 2.87 6.16
N ALA A 181 -14.97 4.19 6.31
CA ALA A 181 -15.52 5.07 5.27
C ALA A 181 -14.66 5.03 3.99
N ALA A 182 -13.34 5.01 4.14
CA ALA A 182 -12.39 4.89 3.03
C ALA A 182 -12.59 3.56 2.27
N ALA A 183 -12.78 2.45 2.98
CA ALA A 183 -13.05 1.15 2.38
C ALA A 183 -14.37 1.14 1.59
N ILE A 184 -15.46 1.65 2.16
CA ILE A 184 -16.78 1.68 1.48
C ILE A 184 -16.73 2.54 0.23
N THR A 185 -16.11 3.72 0.34
CA THR A 185 -16.00 4.66 -0.78
C THR A 185 -15.11 4.13 -1.90
N SER A 186 -14.16 3.24 -1.60
CA SER A 186 -13.32 2.63 -2.63
C SER A 186 -14.09 1.77 -3.63
N PHE A 187 -14.95 0.88 -3.13
CA PHE A 187 -15.89 0.13 -3.96
C PHE A 187 -16.89 1.06 -4.65
N GLY A 188 -17.35 2.09 -3.95
CA GLY A 188 -18.28 3.09 -4.49
C GLY A 188 -17.82 3.68 -5.82
N TYR A 189 -16.61 4.25 -5.88
CA TYR A 189 -16.15 4.86 -7.13
C TYR A 189 -15.84 3.84 -8.23
N VAL A 190 -15.38 2.62 -7.88
CA VAL A 190 -15.12 1.58 -8.88
C VAL A 190 -16.40 1.11 -9.54
N PHE A 191 -17.45 0.86 -8.75
CA PHE A 191 -18.75 0.46 -9.30
C PHE A 191 -19.43 1.59 -10.06
N ILE A 192 -19.36 2.83 -9.57
CA ILE A 192 -19.89 4.00 -10.29
C ILE A 192 -19.17 4.15 -11.64
N GLY A 193 -17.83 4.13 -11.66
CA GLY A 193 -17.05 4.26 -12.89
C GLY A 193 -17.33 3.13 -13.87
N SER A 194 -17.33 1.89 -13.40
CA SER A 194 -17.64 0.71 -14.22
C SER A 194 -19.07 0.75 -14.76
N GLY A 195 -20.05 1.13 -13.95
CA GLY A 195 -21.45 1.25 -14.34
C GLY A 195 -21.69 2.33 -15.39
N LEU A 196 -21.04 3.49 -15.25
CA LEU A 196 -21.07 4.56 -16.26
C LEU A 196 -20.45 4.09 -17.59
N CYS A 197 -19.31 3.42 -17.55
CA CYS A 197 -18.69 2.85 -18.74
C CYS A 197 -19.56 1.77 -19.39
N LEU A 198 -20.15 0.87 -18.60
CA LEU A 198 -21.07 -0.15 -19.09
C LEU A 198 -22.29 0.48 -19.77
N SER A 199 -22.85 1.56 -19.20
CA SER A 199 -23.97 2.28 -19.81
C SER A 199 -23.61 2.85 -21.19
N VAL A 200 -22.40 3.40 -21.37
CA VAL A 200 -21.92 3.88 -22.68
C VAL A 200 -21.83 2.74 -23.69
N VAL A 201 -21.24 1.61 -23.28
CA VAL A 201 -21.09 0.42 -24.13
C VAL A 201 -22.45 -0.14 -24.55
N LEU A 202 -23.36 -0.33 -23.60
CA LEU A 202 -24.71 -0.86 -23.87
C LEU A 202 -25.56 0.09 -24.73
N SER A 203 -25.29 1.40 -24.67
CA SER A 203 -25.97 2.39 -25.52
C SER A 203 -25.45 2.43 -26.96
N GLY A 204 -24.50 1.56 -27.33
CA GLY A 204 -23.87 1.56 -28.65
C GLY A 204 -22.96 2.76 -28.90
N LYS A 205 -22.55 3.49 -27.85
CA LYS A 205 -21.71 4.69 -27.92
C LYS A 205 -20.25 4.42 -27.50
N GLY A 206 -19.89 3.15 -27.35
CA GLY A 206 -18.50 2.75 -27.09
C GLY A 206 -17.57 3.23 -28.21
N ALA A 207 -16.32 3.46 -27.85
CA ALA A 207 -15.29 3.90 -28.79
C ALA A 207 -14.63 2.70 -29.49
N ALA A 208 -14.02 2.96 -30.65
CA ALA A 208 -13.19 1.96 -31.31
C ALA A 208 -12.00 1.59 -30.40
N THR A 209 -11.74 0.29 -30.27
CA THR A 209 -10.62 -0.25 -29.50
C THR A 209 -9.68 -1.03 -30.41
N SER A 210 -8.48 -1.32 -29.91
CA SER A 210 -7.42 -2.01 -30.63
C SER A 210 -6.87 -3.17 -29.82
N ILE A 211 -6.45 -4.22 -30.52
CA ILE A 211 -5.74 -5.36 -29.91
C ILE A 211 -4.36 -4.93 -29.38
N THR A 212 -3.72 -3.95 -30.02
CA THR A 212 -2.35 -3.47 -29.71
C THR A 212 -2.32 -2.12 -28.99
N GLY A 213 -3.50 -1.60 -28.65
CA GLY A 213 -3.67 -0.32 -27.96
C GLY A 213 -3.46 0.89 -28.86
N THR A 214 -3.26 2.05 -28.23
CA THR A 214 -3.16 3.34 -28.91
C THR A 214 -2.00 3.39 -29.91
N LYS A 215 -2.28 3.91 -31.12
CA LYS A 215 -1.29 4.09 -32.18
C LYS A 215 -0.51 5.38 -31.95
N LEU A 216 0.79 5.28 -31.75
CA LEU A 216 1.70 6.39 -31.49
C LEU A 216 3.04 6.16 -32.20
N PRO A 217 3.86 7.21 -32.39
CA PRO A 217 5.27 7.06 -32.71
C PRO A 217 5.96 6.10 -31.73
N VAL A 218 6.99 5.39 -32.20
CA VAL A 218 7.63 4.28 -31.45
C VAL A 218 8.14 4.75 -30.08
N GLU A 219 8.78 5.90 -30.01
CA GLU A 219 9.33 6.48 -28.77
C GLU A 219 8.24 6.76 -27.73
N ASP A 220 7.16 7.43 -28.13
CA ASP A 220 6.01 7.71 -27.27
C ASP A 220 5.29 6.43 -26.84
N LYS A 221 5.17 5.47 -27.77
CA LYS A 221 4.54 4.17 -27.51
C LYS A 221 5.31 3.41 -26.44
N LEU A 222 6.64 3.35 -26.54
CA LEU A 222 7.49 2.67 -25.56
C LEU A 222 7.31 3.27 -24.17
N LEU A 223 7.41 4.60 -24.04
CA LEU A 223 7.23 5.28 -22.75
C LEU A 223 5.85 5.01 -22.14
N LYS A 224 4.79 5.08 -22.95
CA LYS A 224 3.43 4.81 -22.47
C LYS A 224 3.21 3.35 -22.10
N VAL A 225 3.82 2.40 -22.80
CA VAL A 225 3.79 0.96 -22.43
C VAL A 225 4.46 0.75 -21.07
N PHE A 226 5.65 1.31 -20.84
CA PHE A 226 6.31 1.22 -19.53
C PHE A 226 5.52 1.89 -18.42
N THR A 227 4.93 3.06 -18.70
CA THR A 227 4.05 3.76 -17.75
C THR A 227 2.80 2.94 -17.43
N ALA A 228 2.18 2.31 -18.43
CA ALA A 228 1.03 1.44 -18.25
C ALA A 228 1.37 0.19 -17.40
N MET A 229 2.51 -0.45 -17.65
CA MET A 229 2.99 -1.56 -16.82
C MET A 229 3.28 -1.11 -15.39
N GLY A 230 3.87 0.08 -15.20
CA GLY A 230 4.06 0.69 -13.89
C GLY A 230 2.76 0.94 -13.13
N ASN A 231 1.73 1.45 -13.81
CA ASN A 231 0.39 1.64 -13.24
C ASN A 231 -0.26 0.31 -12.84
N ILE A 232 -0.13 -0.74 -13.66
CA ILE A 232 -0.63 -2.09 -13.33
C ILE A 232 0.15 -2.65 -12.13
N GLY A 233 1.48 -2.53 -12.12
CA GLY A 233 2.30 -2.99 -11.01
C GLY A 233 1.98 -2.28 -9.69
N LEU A 234 1.75 -0.97 -9.74
CA LEU A 234 1.29 -0.19 -8.59
C LEU A 234 -0.10 -0.63 -8.13
N ALA A 235 -1.00 -0.93 -9.06
CA ALA A 235 -2.33 -1.43 -8.73
C ALA A 235 -2.29 -2.83 -8.12
N CYS A 236 -1.35 -3.71 -8.49
CA CYS A 236 -1.30 -5.07 -7.96
C CYS A 236 -0.56 -5.20 -6.60
N THR A 237 0.01 -4.12 -6.05
CA THR A 237 0.84 -4.21 -4.82
C THR A 237 0.13 -3.84 -3.53
N TYR A 238 0.30 -4.67 -2.50
CA TYR A 238 -0.03 -4.35 -1.09
C TYR A 238 1.13 -4.68 -0.13
N ALA A 239 2.36 -4.73 -0.66
CA ALA A 239 3.57 -5.03 0.11
C ALA A 239 3.74 -4.16 1.37
N THR A 240 3.22 -2.94 1.33
CA THR A 240 3.36 -1.95 2.40
C THR A 240 2.53 -2.27 3.64
N VAL A 241 1.49 -3.10 3.51
CA VAL A 241 0.52 -3.39 4.58
C VAL A 241 0.37 -4.88 4.85
N ILE A 242 1.09 -5.74 4.14
CA ILE A 242 0.98 -7.20 4.30
C ILE A 242 1.24 -7.64 5.74
N TYR A 243 2.25 -7.06 6.39
CA TYR A 243 2.58 -7.37 7.79
C TYR A 243 1.49 -6.89 8.75
N ASP A 244 0.88 -5.73 8.49
CA ASP A 244 -0.25 -5.23 9.29
C ASP A 244 -1.46 -6.18 9.17
N ILE A 245 -1.72 -6.73 7.97
CA ILE A 245 -2.78 -7.72 7.76
C ILE A 245 -2.45 -9.01 8.51
N MET A 246 -1.21 -9.49 8.43
CA MET A 246 -0.78 -10.70 9.13
C MET A 246 -0.83 -10.57 10.65
N ASP A 247 -0.58 -9.37 11.18
CA ASP A 247 -0.70 -9.08 12.61
C ASP A 247 -2.15 -9.01 13.10
N THR A 248 -3.14 -9.16 12.22
CA THR A 248 -4.54 -9.38 12.62
C THR A 248 -4.94 -10.85 12.68
N LEU A 249 -4.17 -11.75 12.02
CA LEU A 249 -4.53 -13.16 11.89
C LEU A 249 -4.37 -13.88 13.22
N LYS A 250 -5.35 -14.71 13.58
CA LYS A 250 -5.22 -15.64 14.71
C LYS A 250 -4.03 -16.59 14.50
N SER A 251 -3.46 -17.05 15.60
CA SER A 251 -2.29 -17.95 15.62
C SER A 251 -2.54 -19.36 15.08
N HIS A 252 -3.78 -19.87 15.18
CA HIS A 252 -4.14 -21.19 14.67
C HIS A 252 -5.32 -21.17 13.67
N PRO A 253 -5.17 -21.70 12.44
CA PRO A 253 -3.94 -22.27 11.84
C PRO A 253 -2.83 -21.22 11.63
N ALA A 254 -1.59 -21.64 11.38
CA ALA A 254 -0.44 -20.73 11.21
C ALA A 254 -0.72 -19.56 10.25
N GLU A 255 -0.22 -18.37 10.58
CA GLU A 255 -0.53 -17.12 9.88
C GLU A 255 -0.12 -17.18 8.40
N ASN A 256 1.03 -17.78 8.09
CA ASN A 256 1.49 -17.94 6.71
C ASN A 256 0.52 -18.79 5.87
N LYS A 257 -0.05 -19.87 6.43
CA LYS A 257 -1.03 -20.72 5.74
C LYS A 257 -2.34 -19.97 5.48
N GLN A 258 -2.81 -19.21 6.48
CA GLN A 258 -4.00 -18.38 6.33
C GLN A 258 -3.77 -17.26 5.31
N MET A 259 -2.63 -16.58 5.38
CA MET A 259 -2.26 -15.49 4.49
C MET A 259 -2.11 -15.95 3.05
N LYS A 260 -1.48 -17.11 2.78
CA LYS A 260 -1.39 -17.67 1.41
C LYS A 260 -2.76 -17.94 0.78
N ARG A 261 -3.71 -18.45 1.57
CA ARG A 261 -5.11 -18.62 1.10
C ARG A 261 -5.77 -17.26 0.84
N ALA A 262 -5.56 -16.30 1.73
CA ALA A 262 -6.06 -14.94 1.57
C ALA A 262 -5.47 -14.25 0.33
N ASN A 263 -4.17 -14.45 0.04
CA ASN A 263 -3.50 -13.94 -1.14
C ASN A 263 -4.18 -14.44 -2.41
N VAL A 264 -4.44 -15.76 -2.51
CA VAL A 264 -5.13 -16.33 -3.67
C VAL A 264 -6.54 -15.76 -3.81
N LEU A 265 -7.35 -15.77 -2.74
CA LEU A 265 -8.73 -15.30 -2.79
C LEU A 265 -8.83 -13.80 -3.07
N GLY A 266 -8.12 -12.98 -2.30
CA GLY A 266 -8.15 -11.53 -2.38
C GLY A 266 -7.59 -11.00 -3.71
N VAL A 267 -6.43 -11.51 -4.15
CA VAL A 267 -5.83 -11.07 -5.42
C VAL A 267 -6.66 -11.56 -6.62
N THR A 268 -7.24 -12.75 -6.57
CA THR A 268 -8.12 -13.22 -7.66
C THR A 268 -9.38 -12.36 -7.77
N ALA A 269 -10.06 -12.09 -6.66
CA ALA A 269 -11.26 -11.23 -6.65
C ALA A 269 -10.97 -9.83 -7.19
N MET A 270 -9.84 -9.25 -6.76
CA MET A 270 -9.34 -7.97 -7.27
C MET A 270 -9.01 -8.01 -8.76
N THR A 271 -8.34 -9.07 -9.25
CA THR A 271 -7.99 -9.20 -10.67
C THR A 271 -9.24 -9.15 -11.54
N ILE A 272 -10.33 -9.79 -11.09
CA ILE A 272 -11.63 -9.74 -11.77
C ILE A 272 -12.16 -8.30 -11.81
N LEU A 273 -12.14 -7.58 -10.69
CA LEU A 273 -12.55 -6.18 -10.63
C LEU A 273 -11.69 -5.27 -11.52
N PHE A 274 -10.39 -5.54 -11.58
CA PHE A 274 -9.43 -4.80 -12.40
C PHE A 274 -9.73 -4.98 -13.87
N LEU A 275 -9.88 -6.23 -14.32
CA LEU A 275 -10.23 -6.56 -15.71
C LEU A 275 -11.59 -5.98 -16.11
N LEU A 276 -12.58 -6.01 -15.20
CA LEU A 276 -13.89 -5.42 -15.43
C LEU A 276 -13.78 -3.90 -15.63
N CYS A 277 -13.18 -3.18 -14.68
CA CYS A 277 -13.04 -1.73 -14.72
C CYS A 277 -12.19 -1.28 -15.92
N SER A 278 -11.05 -1.95 -16.16
CA SER A 278 -10.15 -1.60 -17.26
C SER A 278 -10.78 -1.88 -18.62
N GLY A 279 -11.43 -3.03 -18.76
CA GLY A 279 -12.08 -3.45 -19.99
C GLY A 279 -13.27 -2.56 -20.34
N LEU A 280 -14.15 -2.28 -19.38
CA LEU A 280 -15.27 -1.38 -19.58
C LEU A 280 -14.81 0.04 -19.88
N GLY A 281 -13.80 0.54 -19.16
CA GLY A 281 -13.23 1.86 -19.43
C GLY A 281 -12.63 1.97 -20.82
N TYR A 282 -11.86 0.96 -21.24
CA TYR A 282 -11.29 0.95 -22.59
C TYR A 282 -12.37 0.81 -23.67
N ALA A 283 -13.38 -0.04 -23.46
CA ALA A 283 -14.52 -0.17 -24.38
C ALA A 283 -15.36 1.12 -24.50
N ALA A 284 -15.48 1.88 -23.41
CA ALA A 284 -16.23 3.14 -23.41
C ALA A 284 -15.48 4.26 -24.13
N PHE A 285 -14.15 4.37 -23.96
CA PHE A 285 -13.39 5.55 -24.38
C PHE A 285 -12.29 5.31 -25.43
N GLY A 286 -11.91 4.05 -25.67
CA GLY A 286 -10.91 3.70 -26.67
C GLY A 286 -9.56 4.37 -26.39
N ASP A 287 -8.92 4.90 -27.42
CA ASP A 287 -7.63 5.60 -27.28
C ASP A 287 -7.71 6.89 -26.46
N ASN A 288 -8.91 7.43 -26.25
CA ASN A 288 -9.15 8.64 -25.44
C ASN A 288 -9.46 8.33 -23.97
N THR A 289 -9.22 7.09 -23.52
CA THR A 289 -9.45 6.70 -22.13
C THR A 289 -8.68 7.62 -21.18
N PRO A 290 -9.34 8.27 -20.21
CA PRO A 290 -8.67 9.19 -19.28
C PRO A 290 -7.87 8.43 -18.21
N GLY A 291 -6.84 9.07 -17.67
CA GLY A 291 -6.02 8.52 -16.58
C GLY A 291 -6.77 8.26 -15.26
N ASN A 292 -7.92 8.90 -15.08
CA ASN A 292 -8.93 8.54 -14.10
C ASN A 292 -10.24 8.33 -14.84
N ILE A 293 -10.76 7.11 -14.84
CA ILE A 293 -11.98 6.72 -15.58
C ILE A 293 -13.17 7.66 -15.34
N LEU A 294 -13.34 8.18 -14.12
CA LEU A 294 -14.45 9.07 -13.77
C LEU A 294 -14.32 10.48 -14.36
N THR A 295 -13.12 10.89 -14.76
CA THR A 295 -12.90 12.20 -15.42
C THR A 295 -13.34 12.21 -16.89
N GLY A 296 -13.68 11.05 -17.46
CA GLY A 296 -14.26 10.94 -18.80
C GLY A 296 -15.75 11.26 -18.87
N PHE A 297 -16.40 11.49 -17.73
CA PHE A 297 -17.83 11.74 -17.64
C PHE A 297 -18.15 13.14 -17.14
N THR A 298 -19.23 13.72 -17.67
CA THR A 298 -19.84 14.97 -17.16
C THR A 298 -21.31 14.78 -16.79
N ASP A 299 -21.97 13.75 -17.34
CA ASP A 299 -23.36 13.40 -17.09
C ASP A 299 -23.52 11.93 -16.66
N PRO A 300 -24.50 11.61 -15.80
CA PRO A 300 -25.27 12.56 -14.98
C PRO A 300 -24.37 13.17 -13.90
N PHE A 301 -24.38 14.50 -13.79
CA PHE A 301 -23.39 15.26 -12.99
C PHE A 301 -23.34 14.81 -11.52
N TRP A 302 -24.48 14.48 -10.92
CA TRP A 302 -24.55 14.06 -9.51
C TRP A 302 -23.81 12.74 -9.26
N LEU A 303 -23.86 11.82 -10.21
CA LEU A 303 -23.23 10.51 -10.09
C LEU A 303 -21.71 10.63 -10.31
N VAL A 304 -21.30 11.47 -11.25
CA VAL A 304 -19.89 11.84 -11.45
C VAL A 304 -19.33 12.54 -10.20
N ALA A 305 -20.09 13.45 -9.62
CA ALA A 305 -19.71 14.16 -8.41
C ALA A 305 -19.62 13.20 -7.21
N LEU A 306 -20.58 12.28 -7.06
CA LEU A 306 -20.57 11.25 -6.02
C LEU A 306 -19.35 10.34 -6.16
N GLY A 307 -19.07 9.83 -7.36
CA GLY A 307 -17.91 8.96 -7.60
C GLY A 307 -16.58 9.65 -7.28
N ASN A 308 -16.42 10.92 -7.69
CA ASN A 308 -15.22 11.69 -7.34
C ASN A 308 -15.17 12.05 -5.85
N GLY A 309 -16.31 12.27 -5.20
CA GLY A 309 -16.39 12.46 -3.74
C GLY A 309 -15.94 11.21 -2.98
N CYS A 310 -16.33 10.02 -3.46
CA CYS A 310 -15.85 8.74 -2.96
C CYS A 310 -14.33 8.61 -3.11
N ILE A 311 -13.75 9.02 -4.24
CA ILE A 311 -12.28 9.03 -4.41
C ILE A 311 -11.63 9.91 -3.33
N VAL A 312 -12.10 11.15 -3.15
CA VAL A 312 -11.53 12.09 -2.18
C VAL A 312 -11.59 11.52 -0.77
N MET A 313 -12.74 10.98 -0.34
CA MET A 313 -12.90 10.36 0.97
C MET A 313 -11.97 9.15 1.16
N HIS A 314 -11.83 8.30 0.14
CA HIS A 314 -10.88 7.19 0.19
C HIS A 314 -9.44 7.71 0.37
N MET A 315 -9.00 8.65 -0.48
CA MET A 315 -7.63 9.18 -0.40
C MET A 315 -7.33 9.83 0.95
N ILE A 316 -8.32 10.45 1.62
CA ILE A 316 -8.14 11.02 2.96
C ILE A 316 -7.74 9.93 3.96
N GLY A 317 -8.49 8.82 4.02
CA GLY A 317 -8.20 7.72 4.95
C GLY A 317 -6.95 6.93 4.56
N ALA A 318 -6.79 6.61 3.28
CA ALA A 318 -5.64 5.85 2.78
C ALA A 318 -4.31 6.61 3.01
N TYR A 319 -4.31 7.94 2.95
CA TYR A 319 -3.14 8.75 3.26
C TYR A 319 -2.65 8.53 4.69
N GLN A 320 -3.54 8.43 5.67
CA GLN A 320 -3.14 8.19 7.06
C GLN A 320 -2.51 6.80 7.22
N VAL A 321 -3.02 5.78 6.54
CA VAL A 321 -2.44 4.43 6.59
C VAL A 321 -1.03 4.40 5.99
N MET A 322 -0.81 5.09 4.87
CA MET A 322 0.47 5.04 4.14
C MET A 322 1.50 6.07 4.62
N GLY A 323 1.05 7.22 5.13
CA GLY A 323 1.92 8.32 5.57
C GLY A 323 2.54 8.07 6.95
N GLN A 324 1.79 7.47 7.88
CA GLN A 324 2.25 7.29 9.27
C GLN A 324 3.56 6.48 9.39
N PRO A 325 3.75 5.35 8.67
CA PRO A 325 5.03 4.63 8.72
C PRO A 325 6.21 5.44 8.18
N PHE A 326 5.96 6.35 7.22
CA PHE A 326 6.98 7.24 6.69
C PHE A 326 7.33 8.35 7.69
N PHE A 327 6.32 9.01 8.29
CA PHE A 327 6.53 10.05 9.30
C PHE A 327 7.33 9.52 10.49
N ARG A 328 6.98 8.33 10.99
CA ARG A 328 7.70 7.67 12.08
C ARG A 328 9.20 7.55 11.80
N ILE A 329 9.60 7.26 10.57
CA ILE A 329 11.01 7.07 10.22
C ILE A 329 11.74 8.40 10.10
N VAL A 330 11.07 9.43 9.57
CA VAL A 330 11.60 10.79 9.54
C VAL A 330 11.79 11.31 10.98
N GLU A 331 10.82 11.09 11.85
CA GLU A 331 10.88 11.46 13.28
C GLU A 331 11.97 10.70 14.02
N MET A 332 12.09 9.38 13.81
CA MET A 332 13.19 8.60 14.37
C MET A 332 14.56 9.14 13.93
N GLY A 333 14.70 9.52 12.66
CA GLY A 333 15.90 10.15 12.14
C GLY A 333 16.18 11.50 12.82
N ALA A 334 15.15 12.33 12.98
CA ALA A 334 15.26 13.62 13.67
C ALA A 334 15.70 13.44 15.14
N ASN A 335 15.12 12.48 15.86
CA ASN A 335 15.48 12.18 17.25
C ASN A 335 16.96 11.76 17.38
N MET A 336 17.49 11.02 16.40
CA MET A 336 18.90 10.62 16.39
C MET A 336 19.85 11.77 16.09
N VAL A 337 19.46 12.70 15.21
CA VAL A 337 20.29 13.86 14.83
C VAL A 337 20.27 14.93 15.92
N TRP A 338 19.15 15.09 16.62
CA TRP A 338 18.95 16.12 17.65
C TRP A 338 18.47 15.52 18.98
N PRO A 339 19.30 14.70 19.66
CA PRO A 339 18.90 13.97 20.87
C PRO A 339 18.56 14.89 22.05
N ASP A 340 19.18 16.08 22.13
CA ASP A 340 18.98 17.03 23.22
C ASP A 340 17.89 18.09 22.92
N SER A 341 17.22 18.00 21.76
CA SER A 341 16.20 18.97 21.37
C SER A 341 14.86 18.65 22.03
N ASP A 342 14.48 19.48 23.01
CA ASP A 342 13.16 19.42 23.63
C ASP A 342 12.02 19.56 22.60
N PHE A 343 12.22 20.35 21.55
CA PHE A 343 11.21 20.54 20.49
C PHE A 343 10.92 19.26 19.70
N ILE A 344 11.92 18.41 19.54
CA ILE A 344 11.83 17.19 18.72
C ILE A 344 11.42 15.99 19.59
N ASN A 345 11.96 15.88 20.80
CA ASN A 345 11.83 14.68 21.62
C ASN A 345 10.68 14.72 22.63
N LYS A 346 10.02 15.87 22.87
CA LYS A 346 8.86 15.96 23.76
C LYS A 346 7.54 15.81 23.01
N GLU A 347 6.57 15.19 23.68
CA GLU A 347 5.19 15.18 23.21
C GLU A 347 4.49 16.50 23.54
N TYR A 348 3.91 17.15 22.52
CA TYR A 348 3.13 18.37 22.68
C TYR A 348 1.66 18.08 22.44
N SER A 349 0.85 18.18 23.48
CA SER A 349 -0.60 18.10 23.35
C SER A 349 -1.18 19.48 23.07
N PHE A 350 -2.09 19.57 22.09
CA PHE A 350 -2.82 20.79 21.81
C PHE A 350 -4.32 20.50 21.66
N MET A 351 -5.12 21.42 22.18
CA MET A 351 -6.58 21.40 22.10
C MET A 351 -7.00 22.54 21.18
N MET A 352 -7.62 22.22 20.04
CA MET A 352 -8.28 23.22 19.21
C MET A 352 -9.78 23.12 19.44
N GLU A 353 -10.39 24.20 19.93
CA GLU A 353 -11.83 24.31 20.13
C GLU A 353 -12.41 25.22 19.04
N HIS A 354 -13.24 24.66 18.14
CA HIS A 354 -13.98 25.46 17.17
C HIS A 354 -15.45 25.03 17.14
N LYS A 355 -16.34 25.95 17.53
CA LYS A 355 -17.81 25.78 17.50
C LYS A 355 -18.29 24.41 18.04
N GLY A 356 -17.82 24.01 19.22
CA GLY A 356 -18.26 22.79 19.91
C GLY A 356 -17.57 21.49 19.48
N ILE A 357 -16.59 21.54 18.56
CA ILE A 357 -15.74 20.40 18.22
C ILE A 357 -14.40 20.60 18.93
N THR A 358 -14.06 19.67 19.83
CA THR A 358 -12.76 19.62 20.53
C THR A 358 -11.82 18.70 19.77
N PHE A 359 -10.72 19.23 19.25
CA PHE A 359 -9.67 18.46 18.59
C PHE A 359 -8.50 18.29 19.56
N LYS A 360 -8.17 17.05 19.94
CA LYS A 360 -7.01 16.73 20.76
C LYS A 360 -5.93 16.10 19.89
N GLY A 361 -4.86 16.84 19.62
CA GLY A 361 -3.67 16.34 18.92
C GLY A 361 -2.53 16.09 19.89
N SER A 362 -1.62 15.19 19.52
CA SER A 362 -0.29 15.08 20.14
C SER A 362 0.76 15.10 19.03
N ARG A 363 1.80 15.91 19.20
CA ARG A 363 2.99 15.89 18.35
C ARG A 363 4.08 15.13 19.07
N GLY A 364 4.40 13.93 18.62
CA GLY A 364 5.50 13.10 19.13
C GLY A 364 5.30 11.63 18.80
N THR A 365 6.35 10.83 18.98
CA THR A 365 6.32 9.39 18.67
C THR A 365 5.36 8.67 19.61
N SER A 366 4.13 8.39 19.18
CA SER A 366 3.22 7.52 19.93
C SER A 366 3.91 6.20 20.27
N PRO A 367 4.11 5.86 21.56
CA PRO A 367 4.66 4.58 21.94
C PRO A 367 3.58 3.51 21.77
N LEU A 368 3.48 2.92 20.58
CA LEU A 368 2.91 1.58 20.45
C LEU A 368 3.97 0.59 20.98
N ALA A 369 3.88 0.35 22.30
CA ALA A 369 4.46 -0.76 23.05
C ALA A 369 5.80 -1.30 22.50
N SER A 370 6.87 -0.54 22.68
CA SER A 370 8.17 -1.17 22.94
C SER A 370 8.10 -1.76 24.35
N SER A 371 7.85 -3.06 24.46
CA SER A 371 8.17 -3.82 25.66
C SER A 371 9.67 -3.64 25.92
N SER A 372 10.01 -2.88 26.96
CA SER A 372 11.38 -2.73 27.47
C SER A 372 12.01 -4.11 27.72
N PRO A 373 13.32 -4.27 27.47
CA PRO A 373 14.03 -5.45 27.95
C PRO A 373 14.08 -5.37 29.48
N THR A 374 13.41 -6.29 30.16
CA THR A 374 13.50 -6.43 31.61
C THR A 374 14.96 -6.66 31.99
N SER A 375 15.44 -5.83 32.92
CA SER A 375 16.71 -5.93 33.61
C SER A 375 17.04 -7.37 34.04
N MET A 376 18.14 -7.94 33.52
CA MET A 376 18.79 -9.07 34.17
C MET A 376 19.45 -8.57 35.45
N THR A 377 18.81 -8.85 36.57
CA THR A 377 19.41 -8.75 37.89
C THR A 377 20.55 -9.76 38.03
N SER A 378 21.70 -9.26 38.45
CA SER A 378 22.84 -10.00 38.94
C SER A 378 22.45 -10.98 40.05
N GLY A 379 22.67 -12.27 39.80
CA GLY A 379 22.65 -13.34 40.79
C GLY A 379 23.67 -14.38 40.38
N GLY A 380 24.82 -14.39 41.03
CA GLY A 380 25.93 -15.26 40.71
C GLY A 380 25.66 -16.72 41.05
N TRP A 381 26.30 -17.62 40.31
CA TRP A 381 26.97 -18.76 40.94
C TRP A 381 28.08 -19.35 40.06
N SER A 382 29.05 -19.87 40.79
CA SER A 382 30.38 -20.33 40.46
C SER A 382 30.44 -21.65 39.69
N GLY A 383 31.42 -21.73 38.78
CA GLY A 383 32.38 -22.84 38.67
C GLY A 383 31.90 -24.22 38.23
N ALA A 384 32.25 -24.60 36.98
CA ALA A 384 32.98 -25.84 36.66
C ALA A 384 33.22 -25.94 35.14
N THR A 385 34.49 -26.11 34.76
CA THR A 385 34.95 -26.56 33.43
C THR A 385 35.17 -28.10 33.45
N PRO A 386 35.69 -28.74 32.38
CA PRO A 386 34.94 -29.34 31.28
C PRO A 386 35.14 -30.87 31.21
N SER A 387 34.33 -31.58 30.43
CA SER A 387 34.69 -32.93 29.98
C SER A 387 34.25 -33.21 28.55
N SER A 388 35.24 -33.61 27.78
CA SER A 388 35.20 -34.15 26.43
C SER A 388 34.81 -35.62 26.41
N THR A 389 33.96 -36.03 25.47
CA THR A 389 34.08 -37.38 24.87
C THR A 389 33.53 -37.41 23.45
N THR A 390 34.26 -38.17 22.63
CA THR A 390 34.25 -38.36 21.19
C THR A 390 33.34 -39.51 20.70
N VAL A 391 32.80 -39.32 19.49
CA VAL A 391 32.65 -40.27 18.35
C VAL A 391 31.74 -41.52 18.49
N ALA A 392 30.76 -41.63 17.56
CA ALA A 392 30.58 -42.80 16.68
C ALA A 392 29.61 -42.49 15.51
N GLU A 393 30.00 -42.96 14.32
CA GLU A 393 29.39 -42.81 13.00
C GLU A 393 28.14 -43.67 12.77
N GLY A 394 27.34 -43.31 11.74
CA GLY A 394 26.52 -44.27 11.01
C GLY A 394 25.33 -43.72 10.21
N GLY A 395 25.47 -43.62 8.89
CA GLY A 395 24.39 -44.02 7.95
C GLY A 395 23.56 -42.94 7.23
N SER A 396 24.11 -42.46 6.11
CA SER A 396 23.47 -42.16 4.80
C SER A 396 21.93 -42.24 4.68
N LEU A 397 21.31 -41.16 4.20
CA LEU A 397 20.47 -41.20 2.98
C LEU A 397 20.29 -39.79 2.39
N SER A 398 20.87 -39.63 1.20
CA SER A 398 20.80 -38.48 0.31
C SER A 398 19.43 -38.36 -0.37
N ALA A 399 18.86 -37.15 -0.38
CA ALA A 399 17.99 -36.68 -1.45
C ALA A 399 18.16 -35.16 -1.57
N GLY A 400 18.91 -34.74 -2.58
CA GLY A 400 19.22 -33.34 -2.85
C GLY A 400 18.09 -32.61 -3.58
N CYS A 401 17.96 -31.32 -3.28
CA CYS A 401 17.44 -30.32 -4.21
C CYS A 401 18.43 -29.15 -4.26
N SER A 402 19.44 -29.30 -5.12
CA SER A 402 20.31 -28.23 -5.56
C SER A 402 19.61 -27.46 -6.68
N CYS A 403 19.19 -26.22 -6.40
CA CYS A 403 18.93 -25.20 -7.42
C CYS A 403 19.45 -23.85 -6.90
N CYS A 404 20.77 -23.75 -6.74
CA CYS A 404 21.48 -22.48 -6.76
C CYS A 404 22.28 -22.45 -8.06
N SER A 405 21.93 -21.53 -8.97
CA SER A 405 22.84 -21.11 -10.04
C SER A 405 23.41 -19.74 -9.68
N PRO A 406 24.74 -19.57 -9.67
CA PRO A 406 25.38 -18.28 -9.50
C PRO A 406 25.57 -17.64 -10.89
N ALA A 407 25.02 -16.46 -11.11
CA ALA A 407 25.35 -15.65 -12.28
C ALA A 407 25.37 -14.17 -11.88
N CYS A 408 26.51 -13.72 -11.35
CA CYS A 408 26.97 -12.34 -11.43
C CYS A 408 28.48 -12.34 -11.17
N ALA A 409 29.27 -12.48 -12.24
CA ALA A 409 30.65 -12.05 -12.26
C ALA A 409 30.69 -10.51 -12.30
N PRO A 410 31.67 -9.85 -11.65
CA PRO A 410 31.72 -8.40 -11.60
C PRO A 410 32.17 -7.82 -12.94
N LEU A 411 31.33 -6.94 -13.52
CA LEU A 411 31.71 -6.08 -14.64
C LEU A 411 32.78 -5.08 -14.14
N SER A 412 33.99 -5.23 -14.67
CA SER A 412 35.09 -4.29 -14.53
C SER A 412 34.91 -3.17 -15.55
N PHE A 413 34.70 -1.93 -15.09
CA PHE A 413 34.69 -0.76 -15.96
C PHE A 413 36.14 -0.34 -16.27
N PRO A 414 36.50 -0.08 -17.54
CA PRO A 414 37.79 0.50 -17.87
C PRO A 414 37.82 1.99 -17.50
N SER A 415 38.90 2.41 -16.85
CA SER A 415 39.22 3.81 -16.54
C SER A 415 39.29 4.66 -17.81
N PRO A 416 38.89 5.95 -17.76
CA PRO A 416 38.97 6.82 -18.92
C PRO A 416 40.43 7.16 -19.24
N SER A 417 40.87 6.80 -20.44
CA SER A 417 42.12 7.25 -21.02
C SER A 417 42.04 8.75 -21.33
N THR A 418 42.92 9.50 -20.71
CA THR A 418 43.31 10.85 -21.12
C THR A 418 43.94 10.82 -22.51
N SER A 419 43.45 11.65 -23.43
CA SER A 419 44.26 12.12 -24.57
C SER A 419 44.17 13.64 -24.67
N PRO A 420 45.29 14.32 -24.97
CA PRO A 420 45.37 15.78 -24.96
C PRO A 420 45.00 16.38 -26.33
N THR A 421 44.78 17.68 -26.25
CA THR A 421 44.52 18.71 -27.27
C THR A 421 45.45 18.75 -28.48
N ALA A 422 44.90 19.41 -29.52
CA ALA A 422 45.54 20.28 -30.54
C ALA A 422 45.96 19.62 -31.86
N SER A 423 45.23 19.92 -32.94
CA SER A 423 45.55 20.96 -33.94
C SER A 423 44.55 20.89 -35.09
#